data_AF-A0A6N2ZIQ4-F1
#
_entry.id   AF-A0A6N2ZIQ4-F1
#
_cell.length_a   1.000
_cell.length_b   1.000
_cell.length_c   1.000
_cell.angle_alpha   90.00
_cell.angle_beta   90.00
_cell.angle_gamma   90.00
#
_symmetry.space_group_name_H-M   'P 1'
#
loop_
_entity.id
_entity.type
_entity.pdbx_description
1 polymer ?
#
loop_
_entity_poly.entity_id
_entity_poly.type
_entity_poly.pdbx_seq_one_letter_code
_entity_poly.pdbx_strand_id
1 'polypeptide(L)'
;MKIIFGNIKNNNKELIWDPTNSIKVPHPNTGIIGTMGTGKTQFTKSLVTQIHREQKHNINGKPIGILIFDYKGDYIKDDFVDATSAKVYEIYHLPYNPLTLIIPERIKPLLPVHTANSLKETIAKAFGLGPKQEVILRELIMKAYEKKGIKKDDENTWVKSCPTMQDVLSIYLDDREIKKDDKLYAALSSFNDFEIFEPNSEKTKNLFDLINGVTVINLSYYDSGIQNLVVAITLDLFYSQMKALGSSDITGNGEYRQLNKMILVDEADNFLSRNFTSIKNILKEGREFGVGTILSTQLLSHFSTSENEYQNYISTWIIHNVSDINNKDIRYIFNSKNKSEEDNIYNKIKNLAKHESLVKMPSENSPIYIRDKAFWELNK
;
A
#
# COMPACT_ATOMS: atom_id res chain seq x y z
N MET A 1 -6.72 13.97 -15.11
CA MET A 1 -5.35 13.46 -15.32
C MET A 1 -5.41 12.25 -16.23
N LYS A 2 -4.68 12.19 -17.35
CA LYS A 2 -4.83 11.11 -18.35
C LYS A 2 -3.61 10.20 -18.37
N ILE A 3 -3.82 8.91 -18.12
CA ILE A 3 -2.76 7.90 -18.11
C ILE A 3 -3.02 6.90 -19.24
N ILE A 4 -2.01 6.60 -20.05
CA ILE A 4 -2.13 5.69 -21.18
C ILE A 4 -1.72 4.29 -20.74
N PHE A 5 -2.68 3.37 -20.68
CA PHE A 5 -2.39 1.97 -20.38
C PHE A 5 -1.73 1.26 -21.56
N GLY A 6 -2.07 1.64 -22.80
CA GLY A 6 -1.59 0.98 -24.00
C GLY A 6 -2.43 1.29 -25.22
N ASN A 7 -2.20 0.55 -26.31
CA ASN A 7 -2.98 0.66 -27.53
C ASN A 7 -3.93 -0.53 -27.66
N ILE A 8 -5.21 -0.26 -27.92
CA ILE A 8 -6.23 -1.28 -28.19
C ILE A 8 -5.85 -2.01 -29.48
N LYS A 9 -5.70 -3.33 -29.42
CA LYS A 9 -5.18 -4.12 -30.55
C LYS A 9 -6.04 -4.08 -31.81
N ASN A 10 -7.35 -3.87 -31.67
CA ASN A 10 -8.27 -3.91 -32.82
C ASN A 10 -8.21 -2.64 -33.69
N ASN A 11 -7.87 -1.49 -33.11
CA ASN A 11 -7.93 -0.19 -33.80
C ASN A 11 -6.75 0.74 -33.51
N ASN A 12 -5.76 0.26 -32.74
CA ASN A 12 -4.56 0.95 -32.29
C ASN A 12 -4.80 2.25 -31.50
N LYS A 13 -6.03 2.54 -31.06
CA LYS A 13 -6.34 3.72 -30.23
C LYS A 13 -5.79 3.55 -28.82
N GLU A 14 -5.39 4.65 -28.20
CA GLU A 14 -4.93 4.64 -26.81
C GLU A 14 -6.08 4.34 -25.86
N LEU A 15 -5.84 3.38 -24.95
CA LEU A 15 -6.70 3.17 -23.80
C LEU A 15 -6.25 4.09 -22.66
N ILE A 16 -7.11 5.04 -22.31
CA ILE A 16 -6.82 6.06 -21.30
C ILE A 16 -7.54 5.73 -19.99
N TRP A 17 -6.77 5.70 -18.91
CA TRP A 17 -7.25 5.67 -17.54
C TRP A 17 -7.20 7.08 -16.95
N ASP A 18 -8.32 7.54 -16.39
CA ASP A 18 -8.41 8.84 -15.71
C ASP A 18 -8.81 8.63 -14.24
N PRO A 19 -7.83 8.47 -13.32
CA PRO A 19 -8.12 8.17 -11.92
C PRO A 19 -8.75 9.33 -11.15
N THR A 20 -8.76 10.54 -11.73
CA THR A 20 -9.41 11.71 -11.12
C THR A 20 -10.87 11.86 -11.54
N ASN A 21 -11.31 11.21 -12.63
CA ASN A 21 -12.70 11.26 -13.09
C ASN A 21 -13.53 10.18 -12.39
N SER A 22 -14.32 10.59 -11.39
CA SER A 22 -15.16 9.72 -10.56
C SER A 22 -16.34 9.09 -11.31
N ILE A 23 -16.73 9.62 -12.47
CA ILE A 23 -17.78 9.02 -13.32
C ILE A 23 -17.22 7.80 -14.06
N LYS A 24 -15.98 7.91 -14.58
CA LYS A 24 -15.32 6.82 -15.32
C LYS A 24 -14.68 5.79 -14.40
N VAL A 25 -14.05 6.27 -13.32
CA VAL A 25 -13.27 5.49 -12.37
C VAL A 25 -13.80 5.80 -10.96
N PRO A 26 -14.72 4.98 -10.42
CA PRO A 26 -15.33 5.24 -9.12
C PRO A 26 -14.30 5.36 -7.99
N HIS A 27 -13.23 4.58 -8.05
CA HIS A 27 -12.07 4.70 -7.17
C HIS A 27 -10.80 4.21 -7.89
N PRO A 28 -9.62 4.75 -7.55
CA PRO A 28 -8.36 4.47 -8.24
C PRO A 28 -7.71 3.11 -7.90
N ASN A 29 -8.29 2.31 -7.00
CA ASN A 29 -7.75 0.99 -6.67
C ASN A 29 -7.67 0.08 -7.91
N THR A 30 -6.45 -0.38 -8.19
CA THR A 30 -6.08 -1.10 -9.40
C THR A 30 -5.42 -2.43 -9.05
N GLY A 31 -5.87 -3.50 -9.70
CA GLY A 31 -5.30 -4.84 -9.57
C GLY A 31 -4.58 -5.23 -10.85
N ILE A 32 -3.35 -5.73 -10.72
CA ILE A 32 -2.53 -6.21 -11.84
C ILE A 32 -2.21 -7.69 -11.57
N ILE A 33 -2.57 -8.57 -12.50
CA ILE A 33 -2.30 -10.01 -12.38
C ILE A 33 -1.61 -10.56 -13.62
N GLY A 34 -0.90 -11.68 -13.47
CA GLY A 34 -0.11 -12.30 -14.52
C GLY A 34 1.06 -13.10 -13.99
N THR A 35 1.49 -14.13 -14.70
CA THR A 35 2.66 -14.94 -14.31
C THR A 35 3.97 -14.16 -14.51
N MET A 36 5.08 -14.74 -14.04
CA MET A 36 6.42 -14.15 -14.20
C MET A 36 6.75 -13.94 -15.69
N GLY A 37 7.42 -12.82 -16.01
CA GLY A 37 7.90 -12.54 -17.37
C GLY A 37 6.86 -12.01 -18.36
N THR A 38 5.59 -11.86 -17.96
CA THR A 38 4.49 -11.41 -18.84
C THR A 38 4.49 -9.92 -19.18
N GLY A 39 5.18 -9.10 -18.38
CA GLY A 39 5.25 -7.66 -18.58
C GLY A 39 4.69 -6.81 -17.44
N LYS A 40 4.10 -7.41 -16.40
CA LYS A 40 3.50 -6.72 -15.25
C LYS A 40 4.35 -5.58 -14.68
N THR A 41 5.60 -5.86 -14.32
CA THR A 41 6.51 -4.87 -13.72
C THR A 41 6.76 -3.70 -14.67
N GLN A 42 6.86 -3.97 -15.98
CA GLN A 42 7.11 -2.94 -16.99
C GLN A 42 5.88 -2.07 -17.25
N PHE A 43 4.68 -2.66 -17.20
CA PHE A 43 3.42 -1.91 -17.19
C PHE A 43 3.29 -1.08 -15.90
N THR A 44 3.60 -1.66 -14.74
CA THR A 44 3.46 -1.00 -13.43
C THR A 44 4.42 0.18 -13.29
N LYS A 45 5.69 0.01 -13.67
CA LYS A 45 6.66 1.12 -13.77
C LYS A 45 6.16 2.24 -14.68
N SER A 46 5.58 1.88 -15.83
CA SER A 46 4.99 2.85 -16.77
C SER A 46 3.85 3.62 -16.14
N LEU A 47 2.91 2.91 -15.50
CA LEU A 47 1.77 3.50 -14.80
C LEU A 47 2.20 4.50 -13.74
N VAL A 48 3.12 4.12 -12.84
CA VAL A 48 3.65 5.01 -11.80
C VAL A 48 4.35 6.23 -12.39
N THR A 49 5.19 6.02 -13.41
CA THR A 49 5.92 7.11 -14.07
C THR A 49 4.97 8.10 -14.73
N GLN A 50 3.91 7.61 -15.38
CA GLN A 50 2.89 8.46 -15.97
C GLN A 50 2.10 9.22 -14.90
N ILE A 51 1.69 8.59 -13.79
CA ILE A 51 1.02 9.30 -12.68
C ILE A 51 1.91 10.44 -12.16
N HIS A 52 3.19 10.16 -11.97
CA HIS A 52 4.17 11.15 -11.53
C HIS A 52 4.33 12.32 -12.53
N ARG A 53 4.40 12.04 -13.84
CA ARG A 53 4.56 13.09 -14.88
C ARG A 53 3.29 13.89 -15.12
N GLU A 54 2.14 13.23 -15.03
CA GLU A 54 0.82 13.81 -15.33
C GLU A 54 0.16 14.44 -14.10
N GLN A 55 0.79 14.40 -12.92
CA GLN A 55 0.27 14.99 -11.68
C GLN A 55 -0.05 16.50 -11.78
N LYS A 56 0.57 17.22 -12.73
CA LYS A 56 0.24 18.61 -13.08
C LYS A 56 -1.23 18.79 -13.50
N HIS A 57 -1.89 17.72 -13.94
CA HIS A 57 -3.31 17.67 -14.30
C HIS A 57 -4.20 17.09 -13.21
N ASN A 58 -3.68 16.96 -11.99
CA ASN A 58 -4.49 16.72 -10.81
C ASN A 58 -5.27 17.99 -10.43
N ILE A 59 -6.29 17.83 -9.59
CA ILE A 59 -7.10 18.96 -9.12
C ILE A 59 -6.19 19.95 -8.37
N ASN A 60 -6.33 21.23 -8.70
CA ASN A 60 -5.54 22.34 -8.16
C ASN A 60 -4.02 22.19 -8.39
N GLY A 61 -3.59 21.34 -9.33
CA GLY A 61 -2.17 21.03 -9.55
C GLY A 61 -1.49 20.39 -8.34
N LYS A 62 -2.26 19.78 -7.43
CA LYS A 62 -1.75 19.20 -6.19
C LYS A 62 -0.76 18.06 -6.51
N PRO A 63 0.46 18.08 -5.96
CA PRO A 63 1.39 16.97 -6.11
C PRO A 63 0.83 15.66 -5.57
N ILE A 64 1.17 14.55 -6.24
CA ILE A 64 0.74 13.21 -5.85
C ILE A 64 1.92 12.49 -5.20
N GLY A 65 1.72 12.00 -3.98
CA GLY A 65 2.70 11.14 -3.31
C GLY A 65 2.49 9.67 -3.67
N ILE A 66 3.55 8.95 -4.05
CA ILE A 66 3.46 7.52 -4.39
C ILE A 66 4.40 6.76 -3.46
N LEU A 67 3.85 5.89 -2.62
CA LEU A 67 4.61 4.98 -1.76
C LEU A 67 4.69 3.61 -2.41
N ILE A 68 5.91 3.12 -2.65
CA ILE A 68 6.18 1.83 -3.27
C ILE A 68 6.87 0.92 -2.26
N PHE A 69 6.34 -0.29 -2.08
CA PHE A 69 7.02 -1.36 -1.36
C PHE A 69 7.65 -2.32 -2.37
N ASP A 70 8.98 -2.28 -2.49
CA ASP A 70 9.72 -2.99 -3.54
C ASP A 70 10.32 -4.30 -3.02
N TYR A 71 9.59 -5.40 -3.23
CA TYR A 71 10.01 -6.74 -2.81
C TYR A 71 11.15 -7.35 -3.65
N LYS A 72 11.39 -6.84 -4.87
CA LYS A 72 12.31 -7.46 -5.83
C LYS A 72 13.50 -6.58 -6.23
N GLY A 73 13.50 -5.32 -5.81
CA GLY A 73 14.53 -4.35 -6.21
C GLY A 73 14.33 -3.88 -7.66
N ASP A 74 13.10 -3.90 -8.17
CA ASP A 74 12.82 -3.43 -9.52
C ASP A 74 12.68 -1.91 -9.59
N TYR A 75 12.25 -1.25 -8.53
CA TYR A 75 11.96 0.18 -8.43
C TYR A 75 13.12 0.99 -7.82
N ILE A 76 14.22 0.33 -7.43
CA ILE A 76 15.47 0.99 -7.00
C ILE A 76 16.48 1.18 -8.14
N LYS A 77 16.19 0.62 -9.32
CA LYS A 77 17.08 0.70 -10.49
C LYS A 77 17.14 2.13 -11.03
N ASP A 78 18.34 2.53 -11.47
CA ASP A 78 18.62 3.89 -11.99
C ASP A 78 17.61 4.33 -13.05
N ASP A 79 17.22 3.43 -13.96
CA ASP A 79 16.26 3.72 -15.01
C ASP A 79 14.93 4.28 -14.48
N PHE A 80 14.41 3.68 -13.41
CA PHE A 80 13.17 4.09 -12.75
C PHE A 80 13.39 5.29 -11.83
N VAL A 81 14.49 5.31 -11.07
CA VAL A 81 14.81 6.41 -10.15
C VAL A 81 14.96 7.72 -10.93
N ASP A 82 15.69 7.71 -12.05
CA ASP A 82 15.89 8.89 -12.89
C ASP A 82 14.58 9.37 -13.53
N ALA A 83 13.74 8.43 -13.99
CA ALA A 83 12.48 8.75 -14.66
C ALA A 83 11.41 9.35 -13.73
N THR A 84 11.55 9.14 -12.41
CA THR A 84 10.54 9.51 -11.39
C THR A 84 11.09 10.38 -10.26
N SER A 85 12.40 10.64 -10.25
CA SER A 85 13.11 11.26 -9.12
C SER A 85 12.80 10.57 -7.78
N ALA A 86 12.74 9.23 -7.79
CA ALA A 86 12.33 8.45 -6.63
C ALA A 86 13.30 8.62 -5.45
N LYS A 87 12.76 8.79 -4.26
CA LYS A 87 13.51 8.70 -3.00
C LYS A 87 13.48 7.26 -2.50
N VAL A 88 14.63 6.60 -2.48
CA VAL A 88 14.76 5.23 -2.00
C VAL A 88 15.17 5.23 -0.53
N TYR A 89 14.45 4.45 0.27
CA TYR A 89 14.77 4.16 1.67
C TYR A 89 15.05 2.67 1.83
N GLU A 90 16.17 2.36 2.46
CA GLU A 90 16.46 1.01 2.93
C GLU A 90 15.75 0.75 4.26
N ILE A 91 15.61 -0.52 4.67
CA ILE A 91 15.13 -0.88 6.01
C ILE A 91 16.25 -0.66 7.04
N TYR A 92 16.64 0.60 7.19
CA TYR A 92 17.62 1.08 8.14
C TYR A 92 17.35 2.56 8.43
N HIS A 93 17.08 2.88 9.70
CA HIS A 93 16.72 4.22 10.17
C HIS A 93 15.60 4.87 9.35
N LEU A 94 14.53 4.12 9.09
CA LEU A 94 13.36 4.67 8.43
C LEU A 94 12.89 5.93 9.19
N PRO A 95 12.79 7.10 8.53
CA PRO A 95 12.73 8.40 9.21
C PRO A 95 11.32 8.76 9.69
N TYR A 96 10.59 7.79 10.21
CA TYR A 96 9.27 7.96 10.80
C TYR A 96 9.12 7.03 12.01
N ASN A 97 8.35 7.48 12.99
CA ASN A 97 8.16 6.76 14.23
C ASN A 97 6.79 6.05 14.24
N PRO A 98 6.73 4.72 14.36
CA PRO A 98 5.48 3.96 14.53
C PRO A 98 4.61 4.40 15.71
N LEU A 99 5.22 4.99 16.73
CA LEU A 99 4.58 5.48 17.96
C LEU A 99 4.19 6.96 17.88
N THR A 100 4.24 7.57 16.69
CA THR A 100 3.79 8.96 16.55
C THR A 100 2.29 9.06 16.81
N LEU A 101 1.88 10.01 17.67
CA LEU A 101 0.48 10.34 17.86
C LEU A 101 0.00 11.26 16.73
N ILE A 102 -0.84 10.72 15.86
CA ILE A 102 -1.47 11.49 14.79
C ILE A 102 -2.75 12.11 15.34
N ILE A 103 -2.73 13.42 15.57
CA ILE A 103 -3.84 14.17 16.15
C ILE A 103 -4.78 14.63 15.01
N PRO A 104 -5.97 14.03 14.85
CA PRO A 104 -6.95 14.48 13.86
C PRO A 104 -7.69 15.74 14.34
N GLU A 105 -8.40 16.42 13.43
CA GLU A 105 -9.25 17.58 13.80
C GLU A 105 -10.26 17.25 14.91
N ARG A 106 -10.88 16.07 14.83
CA ARG A 106 -11.75 15.54 15.90
C ARG A 106 -11.01 14.51 16.72
N ILE A 107 -10.42 14.98 17.82
CA ILE A 107 -9.62 14.17 18.71
C ILE A 107 -10.46 13.03 19.32
N LYS A 108 -9.90 11.82 19.27
CA LYS A 108 -10.45 10.65 19.97
C LYS A 108 -9.86 10.63 21.38
N PRO A 109 -10.68 10.50 22.43
CA PRO A 109 -10.17 10.26 23.78
C PRO A 109 -9.22 9.06 23.80
N LEU A 110 -8.21 9.09 24.66
CA LEU A 110 -7.25 7.99 24.82
C LEU A 110 -6.46 7.65 23.54
N LEU A 111 -6.12 8.64 22.71
CA LEU A 111 -5.35 8.42 21.47
C LEU A 111 -4.08 7.57 21.67
N PRO A 112 -3.25 7.75 22.73
CA PRO A 112 -2.09 6.89 22.96
C PRO A 112 -2.45 5.41 23.11
N VAL A 113 -3.59 5.11 23.73
CA VAL A 113 -4.08 3.73 23.91
C VAL A 113 -4.51 3.13 22.56
N HIS A 114 -5.17 3.92 21.71
CA HIS A 114 -5.54 3.49 20.37
C HIS A 114 -4.30 3.20 19.51
N THR A 115 -3.32 4.10 19.50
CA THR A 115 -2.05 3.90 18.78
C THR A 115 -1.32 2.65 19.30
N ALA A 116 -1.23 2.49 20.63
CA ALA A 116 -0.60 1.31 21.23
C ALA A 116 -1.31 0.01 20.85
N ASN A 117 -2.65 0.00 20.82
CA ASN A 117 -3.43 -1.18 20.43
C ASN A 117 -3.22 -1.53 18.96
N SER A 118 -3.27 -0.56 18.05
CA SER A 118 -3.05 -0.81 16.62
C SER A 118 -1.65 -1.36 16.35
N LEU A 119 -0.61 -0.73 16.91
CA LEU A 119 0.76 -1.23 16.75
C LEU A 119 0.94 -2.62 17.35
N LYS A 120 0.36 -2.86 18.54
CA LYS A 120 0.36 -4.17 19.18
C LYS A 120 -0.32 -5.22 18.31
N GLU A 121 -1.48 -4.94 17.72
CA GLU A 121 -2.19 -5.88 16.83
C GLU A 121 -1.33 -6.24 15.61
N THR A 122 -0.66 -5.26 15.01
CA THR A 122 0.20 -5.48 13.85
C THR A 122 1.44 -6.31 14.18
N ILE A 123 2.15 -5.98 15.27
CA ILE A 123 3.31 -6.78 15.72
C ILE A 123 2.85 -8.20 16.13
N ALA A 124 1.72 -8.31 16.84
CA ALA A 124 1.16 -9.59 17.25
C ALA A 124 0.84 -10.49 16.05
N LYS A 125 0.24 -9.92 15.01
CA LYS A 125 -0.08 -10.65 13.78
C LYS A 125 1.17 -11.04 13.00
N ALA A 126 2.16 -10.15 12.90
CA ALA A 126 3.40 -10.41 12.17
C ALA A 126 4.23 -11.53 12.80
N PHE A 127 4.34 -11.56 14.14
CA PHE A 127 5.17 -12.53 14.87
C PHE A 127 4.37 -13.70 15.48
N GLY A 128 3.03 -13.70 15.35
CA GLY A 128 2.15 -14.69 15.95
C GLY A 128 2.27 -14.71 17.49
N LEU A 129 2.19 -13.52 18.10
CA LEU A 129 2.23 -13.35 19.55
C LEU A 129 0.97 -13.94 20.20
N GLY A 130 1.13 -14.54 21.38
CA GLY A 130 0.01 -15.02 22.18
C GLY A 130 -0.65 -13.91 23.03
N PRO A 131 -1.84 -14.14 23.60
CA PRO A 131 -2.58 -13.13 24.35
C PRO A 131 -1.79 -12.48 25.51
N LYS A 132 -0.95 -13.25 26.21
CA LYS A 132 -0.10 -12.72 27.28
C LYS A 132 0.97 -11.76 26.74
N GLN A 133 1.60 -12.11 25.63
CA GLN A 133 2.62 -11.28 24.97
C GLN A 133 2.02 -9.99 24.42
N GLU A 134 0.81 -10.06 23.89
CA GLU A 134 0.04 -8.89 23.47
C GLU A 134 -0.21 -7.89 24.61
N VAL A 135 -0.63 -8.38 25.77
CA VAL A 135 -0.86 -7.53 26.94
C VAL A 135 0.45 -6.87 27.38
N ILE A 136 1.53 -7.65 27.47
CA ILE A 136 2.86 -7.15 27.84
C ILE A 136 3.33 -6.08 26.85
N LEU A 137 3.24 -6.33 25.53
CA LEU A 137 3.64 -5.37 24.50
C LEU A 137 2.89 -4.04 24.64
N ARG A 138 1.57 -4.09 24.82
CA ARG A 138 0.75 -2.90 25.04
C ARG A 138 1.19 -2.14 26.29
N GLU A 139 1.45 -2.84 27.39
CA GLU A 139 1.91 -2.21 28.64
C GLU A 139 3.28 -1.56 28.49
N LEU A 140 4.21 -2.18 27.77
CA LEU A 140 5.53 -1.60 27.48
C LEU A 140 5.41 -0.31 26.65
N ILE A 141 4.57 -0.33 25.61
CA ILE A 141 4.30 0.87 24.80
C ILE A 141 3.73 1.99 25.68
N MET A 142 2.75 1.68 26.53
CA MET A 142 2.15 2.68 27.42
C MET A 142 3.16 3.22 28.45
N LYS A 143 3.98 2.35 29.05
CA LYS A 143 5.09 2.75 29.94
C LYS A 143 6.07 3.68 29.20
N ALA A 144 6.35 3.44 27.92
CA ALA A 144 7.21 4.29 27.11
C ALA A 144 6.62 5.69 26.92
N TYR A 145 5.32 5.80 26.62
CA TYR A 145 4.63 7.10 26.56
C TYR A 145 4.69 7.83 27.91
N GLU A 146 4.41 7.13 29.01
CA GLU A 146 4.46 7.70 30.36
C GLU A 146 5.86 8.22 30.71
N LYS A 147 6.92 7.50 30.35
CA LYS A 147 8.33 7.95 30.52
C LYS A 147 8.66 9.22 29.72
N LYS A 148 8.01 9.45 28.58
CA LYS A 148 8.11 10.73 27.83
C LYS A 148 7.15 11.80 28.35
N GLY A 149 6.42 11.52 29.45
CA GLY A 149 5.46 12.43 30.06
C GLY A 149 4.17 12.60 29.26
N ILE A 150 3.84 11.65 28.37
CA ILE A 150 2.60 11.60 27.60
C ILE A 150 1.58 10.81 28.43
N LYS A 151 0.51 11.47 28.86
CA LYS A 151 -0.57 10.88 29.65
C LYS A 151 -1.74 10.53 28.74
N LYS A 152 -2.29 9.33 28.90
CA LYS A 152 -3.38 8.82 28.05
C LYS A 152 -4.66 9.65 28.11
N ASP A 153 -4.88 10.37 29.20
CA ASP A 153 -6.10 11.11 29.52
C ASP A 153 -5.91 12.65 29.52
N ASP A 154 -4.73 13.14 29.13
CA ASP A 154 -4.44 14.57 29.03
C ASP A 154 -3.88 14.93 27.64
N GLU A 155 -4.78 15.46 26.79
CA GLU A 155 -4.50 15.82 25.39
C GLU A 155 -3.37 16.84 25.25
N ASN A 156 -3.17 17.72 26.25
CA ASN A 156 -2.10 18.73 26.22
C ASN A 156 -0.70 18.11 26.26
N THR A 157 -0.59 16.84 26.66
CA THR A 157 0.69 16.13 26.69
C THR A 157 1.03 15.46 25.36
N TRP A 158 0.08 15.32 24.43
CA TRP A 158 0.25 14.53 23.21
C TRP A 158 1.11 15.22 22.14
N VAL A 159 1.43 16.50 22.33
CA VAL A 159 2.38 17.26 21.52
C VAL A 159 3.84 17.01 21.89
N LYS A 160 4.11 16.30 22.98
CA LYS A 160 5.48 15.94 23.39
C LYS A 160 6.09 14.92 22.44
N SER A 161 7.42 14.88 22.40
CA SER A 161 8.17 13.89 21.62
C SER A 161 7.78 12.47 22.02
N CYS A 162 7.23 11.73 21.06
CA CYS A 162 6.79 10.36 21.26
C CYS A 162 7.98 9.41 21.50
N PRO A 163 7.78 8.31 22.26
CA PRO A 163 8.80 7.28 22.43
C PRO A 163 9.11 6.58 21.10
N THR A 164 10.27 5.97 20.96
CA THR A 164 10.63 5.13 19.80
C THR A 164 10.54 3.64 20.13
N MET A 165 10.68 2.78 19.11
CA MET A 165 10.75 1.33 19.34
C MET A 165 11.95 0.94 20.21
N GLN A 166 13.03 1.73 20.17
CA GLN A 166 14.18 1.53 21.05
C GLN A 166 13.82 1.81 22.51
N ASP A 167 13.08 2.89 22.80
CA ASP A 167 12.59 3.16 24.16
C ASP A 167 11.75 1.97 24.71
N VAL A 168 10.89 1.39 23.87
CA VAL A 168 10.08 0.21 24.23
C VAL A 168 10.95 -1.02 24.52
N LEU A 169 11.95 -1.29 23.67
CA LEU A 169 12.88 -2.39 23.88
C LEU A 169 13.72 -2.19 25.16
N SER A 170 14.21 -0.98 25.43
CA SER A 170 14.96 -0.70 26.65
C SER A 170 14.12 -1.00 27.90
N ILE A 171 12.86 -0.58 27.92
CA ILE A 171 11.94 -0.91 29.04
C ILE A 171 11.75 -2.42 29.17
N TYR A 172 11.61 -3.14 28.06
CA TYR A 172 11.50 -4.60 28.06
C TYR A 172 12.76 -5.28 28.64
N LEU A 173 13.94 -4.83 28.22
CA LEU A 173 15.22 -5.41 28.66
C LEU A 173 15.52 -5.11 30.14
N ASP A 174 15.06 -3.98 30.66
CA ASP A 174 15.24 -3.61 32.07
C ASP A 174 14.26 -4.34 33.00
N ASP A 175 13.11 -4.78 32.51
CA ASP A 175 12.10 -5.47 33.30
C ASP A 175 12.54 -6.91 33.61
N ARG A 176 12.80 -7.22 34.89
CA ARG A 176 13.27 -8.55 35.34
C ARG A 176 12.13 -9.54 35.56
N GLU A 177 10.89 -9.08 35.61
CA GLU A 177 9.72 -9.93 35.82
C GLU A 177 9.25 -10.59 34.51
N ILE A 178 9.57 -9.96 33.38
CA ILE A 178 9.30 -10.49 32.06
C ILE A 178 10.31 -11.60 31.71
N LYS A 179 9.80 -12.77 31.33
CA LYS A 179 10.61 -13.85 30.76
C LYS A 179 11.01 -13.51 29.33
N LYS A 180 12.30 -13.60 29.01
CA LYS A 180 12.92 -13.08 27.76
C LYS A 180 13.27 -14.17 26.75
N ASP A 181 12.67 -15.34 26.89
CA ASP A 181 12.87 -16.54 26.07
C ASP A 181 11.65 -16.82 25.18
N ASP A 182 11.03 -15.76 24.64
CA ASP A 182 9.75 -15.87 23.94
C ASP A 182 9.70 -15.09 22.61
N LYS A 183 8.57 -15.24 21.90
CA LYS A 183 8.34 -14.57 20.61
C LYS A 183 8.30 -13.05 20.71
N LEU A 184 7.96 -12.49 21.87
CA LEU A 184 7.95 -11.03 22.06
C LEU A 184 9.38 -10.50 22.10
N TYR A 185 10.29 -11.21 22.77
CA TYR A 185 11.73 -10.89 22.69
C TYR A 185 12.21 -10.93 21.23
N ALA A 186 11.93 -12.01 20.50
CA ALA A 186 12.33 -12.13 19.10
C ALA A 186 11.80 -10.97 18.23
N ALA A 187 10.55 -10.57 18.45
CA ALA A 187 9.95 -9.43 17.74
C ALA A 187 10.65 -8.10 18.07
N LEU A 188 10.84 -7.80 19.36
CA LEU A 188 11.44 -6.54 19.80
C LEU A 188 12.92 -6.44 19.44
N SER A 189 13.68 -7.53 19.58
CA SER A 189 15.10 -7.57 19.21
C SER A 189 15.30 -7.40 17.72
N SER A 190 14.42 -7.96 16.88
CA SER A 190 14.49 -7.76 15.42
C SER A 190 14.46 -6.28 15.03
N PHE A 191 13.66 -5.44 15.69
CA PHE A 191 13.66 -4.00 15.39
C PHE A 191 15.00 -3.32 15.68
N ASN A 192 15.72 -3.79 16.70
CA ASN A 192 16.98 -3.22 17.12
C ASN A 192 18.16 -3.78 16.34
N ASP A 193 18.19 -5.09 16.10
CA ASP A 193 19.28 -5.75 15.36
C ASP A 193 19.37 -5.23 13.91
N PHE A 194 18.23 -4.91 13.30
CA PHE A 194 18.15 -4.31 11.97
C PHE A 194 18.05 -2.78 11.98
N GLU A 195 17.96 -2.16 13.16
CA GLU A 195 17.73 -0.72 13.35
C GLU A 195 16.68 -0.15 12.37
N ILE A 196 15.53 -0.84 12.28
CA ILE A 196 14.53 -0.63 11.21
C ILE A 196 14.04 0.83 11.16
N PHE A 197 13.66 1.36 12.31
CA PHE A 197 13.14 2.72 12.46
C PHE A 197 14.15 3.61 13.15
N GLU A 198 14.11 4.90 12.85
CA GLU A 198 14.99 5.89 13.47
C GLU A 198 14.85 5.87 15.02
N PRO A 199 15.95 5.60 15.76
CA PRO A 199 15.93 5.51 17.21
C PRO A 199 15.73 6.86 17.92
N ASN A 200 16.10 7.97 17.26
CA ASN A 200 15.91 9.32 17.80
C ASN A 200 14.63 9.97 17.25
N SER A 201 13.65 10.20 18.11
CA SER A 201 12.37 10.82 17.74
C SER A 201 12.50 12.23 17.14
N GLU A 202 13.55 12.99 17.44
CA GLU A 202 13.79 14.31 16.85
C GLU A 202 14.17 14.27 15.37
N LYS A 203 14.68 13.13 14.89
CA LYS A 203 15.04 12.92 13.48
C LYS A 203 13.87 12.35 12.66
N THR A 204 12.77 12.00 13.32
CA THR A 204 11.59 11.43 12.67
C THR A 204 10.72 12.51 12.03
N LYS A 205 10.04 12.14 10.97
CA LYS A 205 9.13 13.00 10.19
C LYS A 205 7.77 12.35 10.08
N ASN A 206 6.78 13.18 9.76
CA ASN A 206 5.47 12.70 9.35
C ASN A 206 5.59 11.90 8.03
N LEU A 207 4.88 10.77 7.95
CA LEU A 207 4.98 9.84 6.82
C LEU A 207 4.48 10.48 5.52
N PHE A 208 3.42 11.28 5.55
CA PHE A 208 2.88 11.94 4.37
C PHE A 208 3.79 13.04 3.84
N ASP A 209 4.59 13.67 4.70
CA ASP A 209 5.61 14.64 4.30
C ASP A 209 6.80 13.94 3.62
N LEU A 210 7.14 12.72 4.06
CA LEU A 210 8.15 11.88 3.42
C LEU A 210 7.71 11.46 2.01
N ILE A 211 6.43 11.10 1.85
CA ILE A 211 5.84 10.65 0.58
C ILE A 211 5.51 11.85 -0.30
N ASN A 212 6.51 12.65 -0.66
CA ASN A 212 6.40 13.78 -1.59
C ASN A 212 7.08 13.42 -2.93
N GLY A 213 6.27 13.16 -3.96
CA GLY A 213 6.70 12.50 -5.19
C GLY A 213 6.74 10.98 -5.03
N VAL A 214 7.67 10.31 -5.73
CA VAL A 214 7.82 8.86 -5.63
C VAL A 214 8.76 8.50 -4.48
N THR A 215 8.30 7.64 -3.59
CA THR A 215 9.05 7.12 -2.44
C THR A 215 9.04 5.61 -2.49
N VAL A 216 10.22 4.99 -2.48
CA VAL A 216 10.41 3.55 -2.54
C VAL A 216 10.98 3.09 -1.21
N ILE A 217 10.34 2.11 -0.58
CA ILE A 217 10.92 1.36 0.53
C ILE A 217 11.46 0.06 -0.08
N ASN A 218 12.78 -0.09 -0.07
CA ASN A 218 13.46 -1.27 -0.59
C ASN A 218 13.33 -2.42 0.41
N LEU A 219 12.72 -3.51 -0.03
CA LEU A 219 12.49 -4.71 0.79
C LEU A 219 13.29 -5.91 0.31
N SER A 220 14.02 -5.81 -0.81
CA SER A 220 14.53 -6.97 -1.56
C SER A 220 15.57 -7.82 -0.83
N TYR A 221 16.20 -7.27 0.21
CA TYR A 221 17.30 -7.93 0.94
C TYR A 221 16.88 -8.56 2.27
N TYR A 222 15.57 -8.53 2.58
CA TYR A 222 15.06 -8.93 3.89
C TYR A 222 14.10 -10.13 3.77
N ASP A 223 13.99 -10.91 4.84
CA ASP A 223 13.06 -12.04 4.86
C ASP A 223 11.60 -11.56 4.95
N SER A 224 10.67 -12.43 4.54
CA SER A 224 9.24 -12.10 4.47
C SER A 224 8.64 -11.63 5.81
N GLY A 225 9.21 -12.00 6.95
CA GLY A 225 8.76 -11.55 8.26
C GLY A 225 9.01 -10.05 8.43
N ILE A 226 10.24 -9.60 8.23
CA ILE A 226 10.63 -8.18 8.30
C ILE A 226 9.91 -7.37 7.24
N GLN A 227 9.85 -7.87 6.00
CA GLN A 227 9.14 -7.18 4.92
C GLN A 227 7.69 -6.90 5.31
N ASN A 228 6.94 -7.95 5.71
CA ASN A 228 5.53 -7.81 6.07
C ASN A 228 5.32 -6.87 7.27
N LEU A 229 6.23 -6.90 8.24
CA LEU A 229 6.19 -6.02 9.41
C LEU A 229 6.34 -4.55 9.04
N VAL A 230 7.36 -4.21 8.23
CA VAL A 230 7.61 -2.84 7.77
C VAL A 230 6.43 -2.34 6.96
N VAL A 231 5.92 -3.14 6.02
CA VAL A 231 4.73 -2.77 5.22
C VAL A 231 3.53 -2.52 6.13
N ALA A 232 3.23 -3.42 7.06
CA ALA A 232 2.05 -3.31 7.92
C ALA A 232 2.10 -2.07 8.83
N ILE A 233 3.23 -1.84 9.52
CA ILE A 233 3.41 -0.68 10.40
C ILE A 233 3.32 0.62 9.60
N THR A 234 3.95 0.66 8.42
CA THR A 234 3.90 1.84 7.54
C THR A 234 2.47 2.12 7.08
N LEU A 235 1.69 1.09 6.77
CA LEU A 235 0.29 1.25 6.36
C LEU A 235 -0.63 1.63 7.51
N ASP A 236 -0.35 1.21 8.75
CA ASP A 236 -1.09 1.66 9.94
C ASP A 236 -0.88 3.16 10.17
N LEU A 237 0.38 3.61 10.08
CA LEU A 237 0.71 5.03 10.18
C LEU A 237 0.11 5.83 9.01
N PHE A 238 0.17 5.27 7.80
CA PHE A 238 -0.43 5.85 6.60
C PHE A 238 -1.94 6.02 6.78
N TYR A 239 -2.65 4.98 7.22
CA TYR A 239 -4.09 5.03 7.44
C TYR A 239 -4.46 6.06 8.51
N SER A 240 -3.69 6.13 9.58
CA SER A 240 -3.91 7.10 10.67
C SER A 240 -3.76 8.55 10.17
N GLN A 241 -2.73 8.85 9.38
CA GLN A 241 -2.51 10.17 8.76
C GLN A 241 -3.54 10.48 7.68
N MET A 242 -3.93 9.48 6.88
CA MET A 242 -5.01 9.61 5.91
C MET A 242 -6.30 10.08 6.59
N LYS A 243 -6.71 9.45 7.71
CA LYS A 243 -7.92 9.86 8.44
C LYS A 243 -7.78 11.25 9.08
N ALA A 244 -6.58 11.63 9.53
CA ALA A 244 -6.35 12.91 10.17
C ALA A 244 -6.35 14.10 9.20
N LEU A 245 -5.90 13.89 7.94
CA LEU A 245 -5.88 14.94 6.91
C LEU A 245 -7.25 15.32 6.36
N GLY A 246 -8.25 14.44 6.49
CA GLY A 246 -9.60 14.71 6.03
C GLY A 246 -9.82 14.50 4.53
N SER A 247 -11.05 14.77 4.09
CA SER A 247 -11.50 14.53 2.72
C SER A 247 -10.68 15.28 1.67
N SER A 248 -10.49 14.64 0.51
CA SER A 248 -9.90 15.26 -0.70
C SER A 248 -10.84 16.24 -1.39
N ASP A 249 -10.28 17.19 -2.13
CA ASP A 249 -11.06 18.17 -2.91
C ASP A 249 -11.91 17.48 -4.00
N ILE A 250 -13.08 18.06 -4.27
CA ILE A 250 -14.01 17.62 -5.31
C ILE A 250 -14.38 18.83 -6.18
N THR A 251 -14.35 18.66 -7.50
CA THR A 251 -14.74 19.71 -8.47
C THR A 251 -15.67 19.16 -9.55
N GLY A 252 -16.18 20.05 -10.43
CA GLY A 252 -17.07 19.65 -11.52
C GLY A 252 -18.37 19.01 -11.02
N ASN A 253 -18.99 19.57 -9.98
CA ASN A 253 -20.22 19.05 -9.36
C ASN A 253 -20.14 17.58 -8.91
N GLY A 254 -18.96 17.11 -8.49
CA GLY A 254 -18.77 15.72 -8.07
C GLY A 254 -18.11 14.82 -9.10
N GLU A 255 -17.88 15.31 -10.33
CA GLU A 255 -17.26 14.53 -11.40
C GLU A 255 -15.78 14.25 -11.14
N TYR A 256 -15.04 15.22 -10.60
CA TYR A 256 -13.60 15.09 -10.41
C TYR A 256 -13.24 15.07 -8.95
N ARG A 257 -12.40 14.11 -8.56
CA ARG A 257 -11.82 14.01 -7.21
C ARG A 257 -10.30 14.11 -7.26
N GLN A 258 -9.74 14.85 -6.31
CA GLN A 258 -8.31 15.05 -6.16
C GLN A 258 -7.64 13.75 -5.71
N LEU A 259 -6.54 13.40 -6.37
CA LEU A 259 -5.70 12.28 -5.94
C LEU A 259 -4.54 12.82 -5.10
N ASN A 260 -4.47 12.44 -3.83
CA ASN A 260 -3.44 12.90 -2.90
C ASN A 260 -2.27 11.91 -2.83
N LYS A 261 -2.57 10.61 -2.67
CA LYS A 261 -1.55 9.58 -2.48
C LYS A 261 -1.91 8.28 -3.22
N MET A 262 -0.89 7.54 -3.62
CA MET A 262 -1.00 6.18 -4.16
C MET A 262 -0.08 5.24 -3.39
N ILE A 263 -0.54 4.03 -3.12
CA ILE A 263 0.29 2.95 -2.56
C ILE A 263 0.46 1.87 -3.63
N LEU A 264 1.69 1.47 -3.91
CA LEU A 264 2.03 0.34 -4.74
C LEU A 264 2.63 -0.77 -3.88
N VAL A 265 2.02 -1.95 -3.95
CA VAL A 265 2.60 -3.20 -3.44
C VAL A 265 2.78 -4.12 -4.63
N ASP A 266 4.03 -4.34 -5.05
CA ASP A 266 4.36 -5.34 -6.07
C ASP A 266 4.63 -6.69 -5.41
N GLU A 267 4.22 -7.79 -6.05
CA GLU A 267 4.20 -9.13 -5.43
C GLU A 267 3.48 -9.13 -4.07
N ALA A 268 2.27 -8.58 -4.06
CA ALA A 268 1.48 -8.37 -2.85
C ALA A 268 0.91 -9.66 -2.23
N ASP A 269 1.15 -10.84 -2.81
CA ASP A 269 0.56 -12.10 -2.38
C ASP A 269 0.97 -12.51 -0.95
N ASN A 270 2.26 -12.45 -0.67
CA ASN A 270 2.77 -12.73 0.67
C ASN A 270 2.23 -11.75 1.71
N PHE A 271 2.02 -10.48 1.33
CA PHE A 271 1.52 -9.45 2.21
C PHE A 271 0.01 -9.56 2.46
N LEU A 272 -0.80 -9.71 1.40
CA LEU A 272 -2.26 -9.79 1.48
C LEU A 272 -2.71 -11.03 2.27
N SER A 273 -1.98 -12.15 2.16
CA SER A 273 -2.27 -13.37 2.94
C SER A 273 -2.19 -13.15 4.46
N ARG A 274 -1.46 -12.12 4.92
CA ARG A 274 -1.36 -11.76 6.34
C ARG A 274 -2.59 -11.04 6.88
N ASN A 275 -3.55 -10.65 6.04
CA ASN A 275 -4.81 -10.05 6.49
C ASN A 275 -4.67 -8.77 7.34
N PHE A 276 -3.68 -7.91 7.08
CA PHE A 276 -3.55 -6.67 7.87
C PHE A 276 -4.78 -5.76 7.70
N THR A 277 -5.23 -5.16 8.80
CA THR A 277 -6.46 -4.37 8.83
C THR A 277 -6.32 -3.05 8.07
N SER A 278 -5.15 -2.40 8.13
CA SER A 278 -4.90 -1.11 7.50
C SER A 278 -5.06 -1.12 5.98
N ILE A 279 -4.49 -2.10 5.27
CA ILE A 279 -4.66 -2.19 3.81
C ILE A 279 -6.14 -2.36 3.42
N LYS A 280 -6.91 -3.15 4.17
CA LYS A 280 -8.35 -3.31 3.95
C LYS A 280 -9.10 -2.00 4.12
N ASN A 281 -8.80 -1.25 5.18
CA ASN A 281 -9.45 0.04 5.44
C ASN A 281 -9.05 1.10 4.41
N ILE A 282 -7.78 1.11 3.98
CA ILE A 282 -7.31 1.98 2.89
C ILE A 282 -8.05 1.67 1.59
N LEU A 283 -8.18 0.40 1.22
CA LEU A 283 -8.92 0.00 0.02
C LEU A 283 -10.40 0.43 0.07
N LYS A 284 -11.05 0.34 1.24
CA LYS A 284 -12.46 0.69 1.43
C LYS A 284 -12.73 2.19 1.50
N GLU A 285 -11.92 2.91 2.26
CA GLU A 285 -12.19 4.30 2.63
C GLU A 285 -11.32 5.29 1.85
N GLY A 286 -10.20 4.84 1.27
CA GLY A 286 -9.16 5.70 0.70
C GLY A 286 -9.67 6.68 -0.35
N ARG A 287 -10.71 6.31 -1.11
CA ARG A 287 -11.36 7.18 -2.09
C ARG A 287 -11.72 8.54 -1.50
N GLU A 288 -12.33 8.59 -0.31
CA GLU A 288 -12.75 9.86 0.31
C GLU A 288 -11.56 10.82 0.49
N PHE A 289 -10.40 10.27 0.84
CA PHE A 289 -9.16 10.98 1.15
C PHE A 289 -8.27 11.21 -0.08
N GLY A 290 -8.73 10.82 -1.28
CA GLY A 290 -7.91 10.90 -2.49
C GLY A 290 -6.77 9.89 -2.47
N VAL A 291 -6.95 8.74 -1.83
CA VAL A 291 -5.96 7.66 -1.76
C VAL A 291 -6.37 6.53 -2.67
N GLY A 292 -5.40 6.04 -3.47
CA GLY A 292 -5.55 4.84 -4.28
C GLY A 292 -4.48 3.80 -4.01
N THR A 293 -4.70 2.61 -4.55
CA THR A 293 -3.79 1.48 -4.44
C THR A 293 -3.52 0.87 -5.81
N ILE A 294 -2.32 0.36 -6.00
CA ILE A 294 -1.94 -0.53 -7.09
C ILE A 294 -1.42 -1.79 -6.42
N LEU A 295 -2.11 -2.90 -6.61
CA LEU A 295 -1.71 -4.20 -6.08
C LEU A 295 -1.38 -5.11 -7.25
N SER A 296 -0.14 -5.61 -7.28
CA SER A 296 0.32 -6.53 -8.31
C SER A 296 0.58 -7.90 -7.69
N THR A 297 -0.03 -8.95 -8.26
CA THR A 297 0.18 -10.34 -7.84
C THR A 297 0.30 -11.24 -9.06
N GLN A 298 0.59 -12.53 -8.84
CA GLN A 298 0.64 -13.50 -9.92
C GLN A 298 -0.73 -14.05 -10.30
N LEU A 299 -1.59 -14.29 -9.30
CA LEU A 299 -2.88 -14.94 -9.43
C LEU A 299 -3.98 -14.09 -8.79
N LEU A 300 -5.22 -14.22 -9.29
CA LEU A 300 -6.38 -13.57 -8.66
C LEU A 300 -6.66 -14.12 -7.26
N SER A 301 -6.45 -15.42 -7.04
CA SER A 301 -6.64 -16.05 -5.73
C SER A 301 -5.81 -15.41 -4.61
N HIS A 302 -4.68 -14.75 -4.93
CA HIS A 302 -3.86 -14.01 -3.96
C HIS A 302 -4.54 -12.75 -3.41
N PHE A 303 -5.61 -12.27 -4.07
CA PHE A 303 -6.46 -11.20 -3.56
C PHE A 303 -7.52 -11.70 -2.57
N SER A 304 -7.54 -12.99 -2.24
CA SER A 304 -8.51 -13.55 -1.31
C SER A 304 -7.83 -14.35 -0.23
N THR A 305 -8.40 -14.29 0.98
CA THR A 305 -8.01 -15.07 2.14
C THR A 305 -9.26 -15.67 2.78
N SER A 306 -9.09 -16.48 3.83
CA SER A 306 -10.22 -16.98 4.60
C SER A 306 -11.06 -15.89 5.28
N GLU A 307 -10.51 -14.69 5.46
CA GLU A 307 -11.14 -13.58 6.20
C GLU A 307 -11.57 -12.43 5.29
N ASN A 308 -10.94 -12.26 4.12
CA ASN A 308 -11.10 -11.10 3.27
C ASN A 308 -11.03 -11.44 1.78
N GLU A 309 -11.90 -10.81 1.00
CA GLU A 309 -11.86 -10.82 -0.46
C GLU A 309 -11.45 -9.41 -0.94
N TYR A 310 -10.15 -9.15 -1.05
CA TYR A 310 -9.60 -7.84 -1.44
C TYR A 310 -9.97 -7.45 -2.87
N GLN A 311 -10.18 -8.43 -3.74
CA GLN A 311 -10.66 -8.24 -5.11
C GLN A 311 -11.97 -7.41 -5.18
N ASN A 312 -12.82 -7.47 -4.14
CA ASN A 312 -14.06 -6.70 -4.04
C ASN A 312 -13.85 -5.19 -3.94
N TYR A 313 -12.62 -4.74 -3.64
CA TYR A 313 -12.27 -3.32 -3.53
C TYR A 313 -11.46 -2.82 -4.73
N ILE A 314 -11.33 -3.63 -5.79
CA ILE A 314 -10.63 -3.29 -7.02
C ILE A 314 -11.64 -3.05 -8.15
N SER A 315 -11.54 -1.89 -8.81
CA SER A 315 -12.45 -1.51 -9.90
C SER A 315 -11.79 -1.66 -11.27
N THR A 316 -10.49 -1.41 -11.33
CA THR A 316 -9.70 -1.46 -12.56
C THR A 316 -8.79 -2.68 -12.51
N TRP A 317 -8.91 -3.59 -13.48
CA TRP A 317 -8.06 -4.77 -13.57
C TRP A 317 -7.24 -4.78 -14.84
N ILE A 318 -5.96 -5.14 -14.72
CA ILE A 318 -5.05 -5.38 -15.83
C ILE A 318 -4.57 -6.83 -15.74
N ILE A 319 -5.07 -7.67 -16.63
CA ILE A 319 -4.85 -9.12 -16.60
C ILE A 319 -3.91 -9.48 -17.75
N HIS A 320 -2.67 -9.82 -17.41
CA HIS A 320 -1.74 -10.42 -18.36
C HIS A 320 -1.99 -11.93 -18.46
N ASN A 321 -1.09 -12.66 -19.11
CA ASN A 321 -1.18 -14.12 -19.15
C ASN A 321 -1.13 -14.71 -17.71
N VAL A 322 -2.16 -15.48 -17.34
CA VAL A 322 -2.29 -16.13 -16.02
C VAL A 322 -2.41 -17.64 -16.18
N SER A 323 -1.59 -18.40 -15.44
CA SER A 323 -1.54 -19.87 -15.51
C SER A 323 -2.75 -20.56 -14.85
N ASP A 324 -3.40 -19.91 -13.89
CA ASP A 324 -4.44 -20.55 -13.07
C ASP A 324 -5.67 -19.64 -12.87
N ILE A 325 -6.18 -19.08 -13.97
CA ILE A 325 -7.47 -18.37 -13.97
C ILE A 325 -8.59 -19.35 -14.26
N ASN A 326 -9.75 -19.21 -13.60
CA ASN A 326 -10.93 -20.06 -13.85
C ASN A 326 -12.14 -19.23 -14.35
N ASN A 327 -13.21 -19.90 -14.78
CA ASN A 327 -14.41 -19.21 -15.28
C ASN A 327 -15.12 -18.38 -14.20
N LYS A 328 -15.03 -18.76 -12.92
CA LYS A 328 -15.60 -17.98 -11.80
C LYS A 328 -14.87 -16.64 -11.65
N ASP A 329 -13.55 -16.64 -11.78
CA ASP A 329 -12.70 -15.44 -11.74
C ASP A 329 -13.04 -14.49 -12.90
N ILE A 330 -13.19 -15.03 -14.10
CA ILE A 330 -13.56 -14.28 -15.31
C ILE A 330 -14.93 -13.64 -15.14
N ARG A 331 -15.91 -14.43 -14.68
CA ARG A 331 -17.26 -13.95 -14.43
C ARG A 331 -17.29 -12.84 -13.40
N TYR A 332 -16.48 -12.99 -12.36
CA TYR A 332 -16.34 -11.99 -11.31
C TYR A 332 -15.74 -10.67 -11.82
N ILE A 333 -14.61 -10.72 -12.55
CA ILE A 333 -13.93 -9.50 -13.01
C ILE A 333 -14.70 -8.80 -14.13
N PHE A 334 -15.18 -9.56 -15.10
CA PHE A 334 -15.74 -9.01 -16.33
C PHE A 334 -17.27 -8.94 -16.34
N ASN A 335 -17.95 -9.45 -15.30
CA ASN A 335 -19.40 -9.55 -15.25
C ASN A 335 -20.00 -10.27 -16.49
N SER A 336 -19.32 -11.30 -16.98
CA SER A 336 -19.74 -12.06 -18.15
C SER A 336 -21.12 -12.69 -17.94
N LYS A 337 -21.91 -12.74 -19.01
CA LYS A 337 -23.33 -13.13 -18.95
C LYS A 337 -23.56 -14.61 -19.23
N ASN A 338 -22.66 -15.25 -19.95
CA ASN A 338 -22.80 -16.64 -20.37
C ASN A 338 -21.44 -17.34 -20.49
N LYS A 339 -21.49 -18.67 -20.52
CA LYS A 339 -20.30 -19.53 -20.56
C LYS A 339 -19.46 -19.35 -21.83
N SER A 340 -20.07 -19.03 -22.97
CA SER A 340 -19.33 -18.79 -24.22
C SER A 340 -18.45 -17.56 -24.13
N GLU A 341 -18.95 -16.47 -23.52
CA GLU A 341 -18.17 -15.27 -23.23
C GLU A 341 -17.03 -15.57 -22.26
N GLU A 342 -17.29 -16.35 -21.20
CA GLU A 342 -16.26 -16.80 -20.25
C GLU A 342 -15.15 -17.58 -20.93
N ASP A 343 -15.50 -18.57 -21.74
CA ASP A 343 -14.53 -19.42 -22.45
C ASP A 343 -13.72 -18.62 -23.47
N ASN A 344 -14.33 -17.63 -24.15
CA ASN A 344 -13.63 -16.71 -25.04
C ASN A 344 -12.61 -15.85 -24.30
N ILE A 345 -13.00 -15.27 -23.16
CA ILE A 345 -12.10 -14.47 -22.31
C ILE A 345 -10.98 -15.36 -21.76
N TYR A 346 -11.30 -16.56 -21.29
CA TYR A 346 -10.33 -17.53 -20.79
C TYR A 346 -9.27 -17.83 -21.84
N ASN A 347 -9.71 -18.23 -23.04
CA ASN A 347 -8.83 -18.55 -24.15
C ASN A 347 -8.01 -17.32 -24.56
N LYS A 348 -8.58 -16.12 -24.48
CA LYS A 348 -7.84 -14.89 -24.77
C LYS A 348 -6.71 -14.69 -23.76
N ILE A 349 -6.99 -14.79 -22.46
CA ILE A 349 -6.01 -14.61 -21.38
C ILE A 349 -4.85 -15.61 -21.50
N LYS A 350 -5.15 -16.87 -21.80
CA LYS A 350 -4.14 -17.92 -22.00
C LYS A 350 -3.21 -17.68 -23.18
N ASN A 351 -3.68 -16.97 -24.20
CA ASN A 351 -2.94 -16.68 -25.42
C ASN A 351 -2.36 -15.25 -25.45
N LEU A 352 -2.46 -14.48 -24.36
CA LEU A 352 -1.82 -13.16 -24.26
C LEU A 352 -0.31 -13.31 -24.40
N ALA A 353 0.28 -12.58 -25.34
CA ALA A 353 1.73 -12.50 -25.48
C ALA A 353 2.32 -11.58 -24.40
N LYS A 354 3.65 -11.53 -24.35
CA LYS A 354 4.36 -10.60 -23.47
C LYS A 354 4.00 -9.14 -23.81
N HIS A 355 3.73 -8.32 -22.78
CA HIS A 355 3.27 -6.93 -22.91
C HIS A 355 1.91 -6.78 -23.60
N GLU A 356 1.07 -7.80 -23.43
CA GLU A 356 -0.33 -7.72 -23.77
C GLU A 356 -1.17 -8.05 -22.55
N SER A 357 -2.27 -7.33 -22.41
CA SER A 357 -3.19 -7.50 -21.30
C SER A 357 -4.63 -7.36 -21.73
N LEU A 358 -5.51 -7.96 -20.92
CA LEU A 358 -6.94 -7.78 -20.98
C LEU A 358 -7.35 -6.88 -19.81
N VAL A 359 -7.93 -5.72 -20.13
CA VAL A 359 -8.25 -4.68 -19.15
C VAL A 359 -9.74 -4.66 -18.87
N LYS A 360 -10.10 -4.62 -17.59
CA LYS A 360 -11.44 -4.26 -17.11
C LYS A 360 -11.41 -2.81 -16.65
N MET A 361 -12.12 -1.94 -17.37
CA MET A 361 -12.44 -0.59 -16.90
C MET A 361 -13.83 -0.58 -16.26
N PRO A 362 -14.06 0.20 -15.19
CA PRO A 362 -15.36 0.30 -14.55
C PRO A 362 -16.45 0.84 -15.49
N SER A 363 -16.10 1.82 -16.32
CA SER A 363 -16.99 2.46 -17.29
C SER A 363 -17.31 1.62 -18.53
N GLU A 364 -16.65 0.47 -18.69
CA GLU A 364 -16.73 -0.35 -19.90
C GLU A 364 -17.33 -1.72 -19.57
N ASN A 365 -18.30 -2.16 -20.37
CA ASN A 365 -18.96 -3.43 -20.14
C ASN A 365 -18.16 -4.63 -20.65
N SER A 366 -17.37 -4.44 -21.71
CA SER A 366 -16.58 -5.51 -22.33
C SER A 366 -15.11 -5.44 -21.92
N PRO A 367 -14.42 -6.59 -21.81
CA PRO A 367 -12.97 -6.65 -21.71
C PRO A 367 -12.28 -5.91 -22.87
N ILE A 368 -11.23 -5.15 -22.58
CA ILE A 368 -10.46 -4.41 -23.60
C ILE A 368 -9.09 -5.04 -23.76
N TYR A 369 -8.79 -5.54 -24.95
CA TYR A 369 -7.50 -6.14 -25.26
C TYR A 369 -6.51 -5.10 -25.77
N ILE A 370 -5.37 -4.97 -25.07
CA ILE A 370 -4.36 -3.96 -25.38
C ILE A 370 -2.96 -4.55 -25.54
N ARG A 371 -2.12 -3.83 -26.28
CA ARG A 371 -0.67 -3.86 -26.14
C ARG A 371 -0.28 -2.83 -25.10
N ASP A 372 0.37 -3.27 -24.04
CA ASP A 372 0.73 -2.41 -22.91
C ASP A 372 1.69 -1.30 -23.33
N LYS A 373 1.50 -0.10 -22.77
CA LYS A 373 2.49 0.97 -22.83
C LYS A 373 3.56 0.67 -21.80
N ALA A 374 4.61 -0.01 -22.21
CA ALA A 374 5.68 -0.39 -21.30
C ALA A 374 6.62 0.77 -20.93
N PHE A 375 7.30 0.64 -19.80
CA PHE A 375 8.12 1.71 -19.22
C PHE A 375 9.23 2.22 -20.15
N TRP A 376 9.96 1.34 -20.85
CA TRP A 376 11.01 1.75 -21.79
C TRP A 376 10.48 2.55 -22.99
N GLU A 377 9.16 2.61 -23.21
CA GLU A 377 8.54 3.41 -24.27
C GLU A 377 8.18 4.83 -23.84
N LEU A 378 8.39 5.18 -22.56
CA LEU A 378 8.14 6.52 -22.02
C LEU A 378 9.32 7.48 -22.19
N ASN A 379 10.51 6.96 -22.49
CA ASN A 379 11.76 7.71 -22.61
C ASN A 379 12.30 7.72 -24.06
N LYS A 380 11.44 7.41 -25.03
CA LYS A 380 11.75 7.43 -26.45
C LYS A 380 11.30 8.72 -27.13
#